data_AF-A0A534KMP1-F1
#
_entry.id   AF-A0A534KMP1-F1
#
_cell.length_a   1.000
_cell.length_b   1.000
_cell.length_c   1.000
_cell.angle_alpha   90.00
_cell.angle_beta   90.00
_cell.angle_gamma   90.00
#
_symmetry.space_group_name_H-M   'P 1'
#
loop_
_entity.id
_entity.type
_entity.pdbx_description
1 polymer ?
#
loop_
_entity_poly.entity_id
_entity_poly.type
_entity_poly.pdbx_seq_one_letter_code
_entity_poly.pdbx_strand_id
1 'polypeptide(L)'
;MAAPSSYAPAPVHRAAPSLPFGWGAVTVLLVGAAFLIVGIVMILYGFLNFLTGTIGAATSSSFSVTAFFESFVGAIILFVIGGVLAGIGGWLIRLWWIFLLVGVVTGVGSANTAREREAVRASEIRVRCHNCGRLNPEFVRFCMECRQPV
;
A
#
# COMPACT_ATOMS: atom_id res chain seq x y z
N MET A 1 41.13 19.12 31.86
CA MET A 1 39.71 19.16 32.29
C MET A 1 38.86 18.97 31.05
N ALA A 2 38.19 17.83 30.90
CA ALA A 2 37.28 17.60 29.78
C ALA A 2 35.97 18.38 30.06
N ALA A 3 35.56 19.24 29.13
CA ALA A 3 34.29 19.95 29.25
C ALA A 3 33.14 18.92 29.27
N PRO A 4 32.13 19.06 30.16
CA PRO A 4 30.98 18.17 30.16
C PRO A 4 30.19 18.36 28.86
N SER A 5 30.00 17.27 28.11
CA SER A 5 29.18 17.25 26.90
C SER A 5 27.74 17.67 27.22
N SER A 6 27.30 18.81 26.67
CA SER A 6 25.93 19.35 26.83
C SER A 6 24.85 18.48 26.16
N TYR A 7 25.28 17.62 25.23
CA TYR A 7 24.42 16.76 24.44
C TYR A 7 24.59 15.32 24.92
N ALA A 8 23.46 14.67 25.22
CA ALA A 8 23.42 13.26 25.55
C ALA A 8 22.81 12.49 24.36
N PRO A 9 23.47 11.42 23.88
CA PRO A 9 22.88 10.59 22.83
C PRO A 9 21.57 9.99 23.35
N ALA A 10 20.52 10.09 22.53
CA ALA A 10 19.23 9.51 22.84
C ALA A 10 19.38 7.98 23.08
N PRO A 11 18.83 7.40 24.17
CA PRO A 11 18.66 5.95 24.26
C PRO A 11 17.93 5.42 23.03
N VAL A 12 18.52 4.41 22.40
CA VAL A 12 17.99 3.70 21.23
C VAL A 12 16.62 3.13 21.58
N HIS A 13 15.55 3.85 21.22
CA HIS A 13 14.21 3.30 21.27
C HIS A 13 14.06 2.33 20.10
N ARG A 14 13.89 1.05 20.41
CA ARG A 14 13.39 0.08 19.42
C ARG A 14 11.94 0.49 19.15
N ALA A 15 11.69 1.08 17.98
CA ALA A 15 10.34 1.39 17.54
C ALA A 15 9.49 0.11 17.61
N ALA A 16 8.23 0.26 18.08
CA ALA A 16 7.25 -0.81 17.99
C ALA A 16 7.13 -1.24 16.51
N PRO A 17 6.86 -2.52 16.22
CA PRO A 17 6.63 -2.97 14.85
C PRO A 17 5.37 -2.29 14.32
N SER A 18 5.53 -1.10 13.73
CA SER A 18 4.56 -0.51 12.84
C SER A 18 4.43 -1.46 11.65
N LEU A 19 3.19 -1.69 11.21
CA LEU A 19 3.00 -2.32 9.91
C LEU A 19 3.85 -1.52 8.91
N PRO A 20 4.77 -2.15 8.15
CA PRO A 20 5.80 -1.45 7.36
C PRO A 20 5.22 -0.70 6.14
N PHE A 21 3.92 -0.41 6.14
CA PHE A 21 3.14 -0.01 4.99
C PHE A 21 2.43 1.32 5.27
N GLY A 22 2.83 2.35 4.52
CA GLY A 22 2.06 3.60 4.44
C GLY A 22 0.74 3.41 3.69
N TRP A 23 -0.17 4.37 3.83
CA TRP A 23 -1.47 4.40 3.15
C TRP A 23 -1.39 4.20 1.62
N GLY A 24 -0.33 4.68 0.98
CA GLY A 24 -0.13 4.52 -0.48
C GLY A 24 0.02 3.06 -0.94
N ALA A 25 0.55 2.20 -0.08
CA ALA A 25 0.70 0.76 -0.36
C ALA A 25 -0.67 0.06 -0.37
N VAL A 26 -1.53 0.42 0.59
CA VAL A 26 -2.90 -0.10 0.72
C VAL A 26 -3.78 0.34 -0.46
N THR A 27 -3.63 1.57 -0.94
CA THR A 27 -4.40 2.06 -2.08
C THR A 27 -4.07 1.31 -3.38
N VAL A 28 -2.80 0.98 -3.63
CA VAL A 28 -2.40 0.20 -4.82
C VAL A 28 -3.03 -1.19 -4.80
N LEU A 29 -3.06 -1.81 -3.62
CA LEU A 29 -3.65 -3.13 -3.42
C LEU A 29 -5.17 -3.10 -3.64
N LEU A 30 -5.85 -2.08 -3.09
CA LEU A 30 -7.29 -1.88 -3.29
C LEU A 30 -7.65 -1.67 -4.76
N VAL A 31 -6.87 -0.85 -5.47
CA VAL A 31 -7.07 -0.59 -6.90
C VAL A 31 -6.82 -1.86 -7.72
N GLY A 32 -5.74 -2.60 -7.44
CA GLY A 32 -5.46 -3.87 -8.11
C GLY A 32 -6.56 -4.91 -7.89
N ALA A 33 -7.05 -5.03 -6.65
CA ALA A 33 -8.16 -5.91 -6.31
C ALA A 33 -9.46 -5.51 -7.02
N ALA A 34 -9.78 -4.21 -7.07
CA ALA A 34 -10.96 -3.72 -7.77
C ALA A 34 -10.90 -4.04 -9.27
N PHE A 35 -9.77 -3.80 -9.94
CA PHE A 35 -9.60 -4.14 -11.35
C PHE A 35 -9.72 -5.65 -11.61
N LEU A 36 -9.17 -6.46 -10.73
CA LEU A 36 -9.27 -7.92 -10.82
C LEU A 36 -10.72 -8.38 -10.69
N ILE A 37 -11.45 -7.89 -9.68
CA ILE A 37 -12.86 -8.25 -9.47
C ILE A 37 -13.71 -7.82 -10.66
N VAL A 38 -13.57 -6.57 -11.11
CA VAL A 38 -14.33 -6.04 -12.25
C VAL A 38 -14.03 -6.83 -13.53
N GLY A 39 -12.75 -7.14 -13.78
CA GLY A 39 -12.34 -7.95 -14.92
C GLY A 39 -12.94 -9.35 -14.90
N ILE A 40 -12.90 -10.03 -13.75
CA ILE A 40 -13.51 -11.36 -13.57
C ILE A 40 -15.02 -11.31 -13.78
N VAL A 41 -15.70 -10.31 -13.22
CA VAL A 41 -17.16 -10.15 -13.39
C VAL A 41 -17.51 -9.93 -14.86
N MET A 42 -16.75 -9.13 -15.60
CA MET A 42 -16.94 -8.95 -17.04
C MET A 42 -16.73 -10.24 -17.83
N ILE A 43 -15.72 -11.03 -17.49
CA ILE A 43 -15.46 -12.34 -18.12
C ILE A 43 -16.63 -13.29 -17.87
N LEU A 44 -17.10 -13.39 -16.61
CA LEU A 44 -18.25 -14.22 -16.25
C LEU A 44 -19.51 -13.79 -16.99
N TYR A 45 -19.77 -12.48 -17.05
CA TYR A 45 -20.91 -11.93 -17.77
C TYR A 45 -20.83 -12.21 -19.28
N GLY A 46 -19.66 -12.00 -19.90
CA GLY A 46 -19.42 -12.32 -21.30
C GLY A 46 -19.58 -13.82 -21.60
N PHE A 47 -19.11 -14.69 -20.70
CA PHE A 47 -19.27 -16.13 -20.81
C PHE A 47 -20.73 -16.57 -20.71
N LEU A 48 -21.48 -16.03 -19.76
CA LEU A 48 -22.91 -16.33 -19.62
C LEU A 48 -23.69 -15.87 -20.86
N ASN A 49 -23.44 -14.65 -21.36
CA ASN A 49 -24.05 -14.14 -22.58
C ASN A 49 -23.68 -14.96 -23.81
N PHE A 50 -22.42 -15.41 -23.89
CA PHE A 50 -21.99 -16.32 -24.95
C PHE A 50 -22.80 -17.62 -24.91
N LEU A 51 -22.93 -18.26 -23.74
CA LEU A 51 -23.71 -19.48 -23.60
C LEU A 51 -25.17 -19.26 -23.97
N THR A 52 -25.84 -18.26 -23.39
CA THR A 52 -27.27 -18.02 -23.64
C THR A 52 -27.54 -17.55 -25.07
N GLY A 53 -26.70 -16.69 -25.63
CA GLY A 53 -26.84 -16.18 -27.00
C GLY A 53 -26.53 -17.24 -28.05
N THR A 54 -25.43 -17.97 -27.88
CA THR A 54 -24.97 -18.96 -28.86
C THR A 54 -25.83 -20.22 -28.83
N ILE A 55 -26.13 -20.75 -27.63
CA ILE A 55 -26.99 -21.93 -27.47
C ILE A 55 -28.43 -21.57 -27.85
N GLY A 56 -28.91 -20.38 -27.48
CA GLY A 56 -30.24 -19.90 -27.85
C GLY A 56 -30.41 -19.77 -29.36
N ALA A 57 -29.43 -19.22 -30.06
CA ALA A 57 -29.45 -19.13 -31.53
C ALA A 57 -29.36 -20.52 -32.19
N ALA A 58 -28.53 -21.43 -31.66
CA ALA A 58 -28.33 -22.77 -32.20
C ALA A 58 -29.52 -23.72 -31.99
N THR A 59 -30.32 -23.52 -30.94
CA THR A 59 -31.50 -24.34 -30.62
C THR A 59 -32.81 -23.76 -31.15
N SER A 60 -32.78 -22.54 -31.68
CA SER A 60 -33.94 -21.90 -32.29
C SER A 60 -34.34 -22.56 -33.62
N SER A 61 -35.64 -22.61 -33.90
CA SER A 61 -36.21 -23.17 -35.13
C SER A 61 -35.83 -22.40 -36.40
N SER A 62 -35.26 -21.19 -36.25
CA SER A 62 -34.76 -20.34 -37.32
C SER A 62 -33.34 -19.87 -37.01
N PHE A 63 -32.34 -20.65 -37.41
CA PHE A 63 -30.94 -20.30 -37.20
C PHE A 63 -30.56 -19.02 -37.98
N SER A 64 -30.23 -17.95 -37.24
CA SER A 64 -29.70 -16.71 -37.80
C SER A 64 -28.18 -16.66 -37.61
N VAL A 65 -27.45 -16.80 -38.72
CA VAL A 65 -25.98 -16.68 -38.75
C VAL A 65 -25.54 -15.31 -38.20
N THR A 66 -26.25 -14.24 -38.57
CA THR A 66 -25.94 -12.87 -38.15
C THR A 66 -26.07 -12.69 -36.65
N ALA A 67 -27.16 -13.18 -36.04
CA ALA A 67 -27.38 -13.07 -34.59
C ALA A 67 -26.38 -13.94 -33.81
N PHE A 68 -26.02 -15.11 -34.34
CA PHE A 68 -24.95 -15.94 -33.78
C PHE A 68 -23.62 -15.17 -33.73
N PHE A 69 -23.18 -14.58 -34.85
CA PHE A 69 -21.90 -13.85 -34.90
C PHE A 69 -21.91 -12.58 -34.04
N GLU A 70 -23.03 -11.87 -33.97
CA GLU A 70 -23.17 -10.69 -33.11
C GLU A 70 -22.98 -11.04 -31.63
N SER A 71 -23.66 -12.09 -31.17
CA SER A 71 -23.53 -12.56 -29.78
C SER A 71 -22.13 -13.09 -29.46
N PHE A 72 -21.50 -13.80 -30.42
CA PHE A 72 -20.14 -14.30 -30.30
C PHE A 72 -19.10 -13.17 -30.24
N VAL A 73 -19.18 -12.20 -31.14
CA VAL A 73 -18.25 -11.04 -31.17
C VAL A 73 -18.43 -10.18 -29.93
N GLY A 74 -19.68 -9.96 -29.47
CA GLY A 74 -19.95 -9.25 -28.22
C GLY A 74 -19.30 -9.93 -27.01
N ALA A 75 -19.37 -11.25 -26.93
CA ALA A 75 -18.69 -12.00 -25.88
C ALA A 75 -17.16 -11.90 -25.97
N ILE A 76 -16.58 -12.00 -27.16
CA ILE A 76 -15.12 -11.82 -27.36
C ILE A 76 -14.66 -10.46 -26.84
N ILE A 77 -15.38 -9.39 -27.15
CA ILE A 77 -15.03 -8.03 -26.70
C ILE A 77 -15.00 -7.98 -25.16
N LEU A 78 -16.01 -8.55 -24.50
CA LEU A 78 -16.06 -8.63 -23.04
C LEU A 78 -14.93 -9.48 -22.46
N PHE A 79 -14.54 -10.57 -23.12
CA PHE A 79 -13.39 -11.38 -22.70
C PHE A 79 -12.07 -10.63 -22.86
N VAL A 80 -11.88 -9.87 -23.93
CA VAL A 80 -10.66 -9.08 -24.14
C VAL A 80 -10.56 -7.97 -23.09
N ILE A 81 -11.63 -7.19 -22.89
CA ILE A 81 -11.63 -6.09 -21.91
C ILE A 81 -11.49 -6.64 -20.49
N GLY A 82 -12.29 -7.63 -20.14
CA GLY A 82 -12.23 -8.29 -18.83
C GLY A 82 -10.88 -8.96 -18.59
N GLY A 83 -10.28 -9.58 -19.61
CA GLY A 83 -8.96 -10.18 -19.56
C GLY A 83 -7.85 -9.16 -19.34
N VAL A 84 -7.90 -8.00 -20.00
CA VAL A 84 -6.93 -6.90 -19.79
C VAL A 84 -7.08 -6.34 -18.36
N LEU A 85 -8.31 -6.08 -17.90
CA LEU A 85 -8.59 -5.59 -16.55
C LEU A 85 -8.11 -6.58 -15.47
N ALA A 86 -8.46 -7.85 -15.62
CA ALA A 86 -8.01 -8.91 -14.71
C ALA A 86 -6.48 -9.11 -14.76
N GLY A 87 -5.88 -8.98 -15.94
CA GLY A 87 -4.43 -9.05 -16.15
C GLY A 87 -3.69 -7.92 -15.43
N ILE A 88 -4.15 -6.67 -15.57
CA ILE A 88 -3.58 -5.51 -14.87
C ILE A 88 -3.75 -5.69 -13.36
N GLY A 89 -4.94 -6.06 -12.89
CA GLY A 89 -5.21 -6.31 -11.47
C GLY A 89 -4.32 -7.41 -10.88
N GLY A 90 -4.19 -8.54 -11.59
CA GLY A 90 -3.33 -9.65 -11.18
C GLY A 90 -1.84 -9.29 -11.17
N TRP A 91 -1.39 -8.50 -12.15
CA TRP A 91 0.00 -8.02 -12.20
C TRP A 91 0.32 -7.06 -11.04
N LEU A 92 -0.61 -6.16 -10.69
CA LEU A 92 -0.45 -5.27 -9.53
C LEU A 92 -0.36 -6.05 -8.21
N ILE A 93 -1.18 -7.09 -8.03
CA ILE A 93 -1.09 -7.97 -6.86
C ILE A 93 0.23 -8.75 -6.85
N ARG A 94 0.74 -9.16 -8.01
CA ARG A 94 2.05 -9.82 -8.11
C ARG A 94 3.19 -8.88 -7.74
N LEU A 95 3.19 -7.66 -8.25
CA LEU A 95 4.17 -6.64 -7.85
C LEU A 95 4.09 -6.34 -6.36
N TRP A 96 2.88 -6.31 -5.80
CA TRP A 96 2.68 -6.16 -4.37
C TRP A 96 3.39 -7.26 -3.57
N TRP A 97 3.22 -8.53 -3.95
CA TRP A 97 3.94 -9.64 -3.31
C TRP A 97 5.46 -9.53 -3.43
N ILE A 98 5.98 -9.12 -4.60
CA ILE A 98 7.41 -8.88 -4.80
C ILE A 98 7.88 -7.75 -3.89
N PHE A 99 7.11 -6.66 -3.78
CA PHE A 99 7.42 -5.53 -2.93
C PHE A 99 7.44 -5.92 -1.44
N LEU A 100 6.52 -6.77 -1.00
CA LEU A 100 6.53 -7.35 0.35
C LEU A 100 7.80 -8.17 0.60
N LEU A 101 8.15 -9.07 -0.32
CA LEU A 101 9.34 -9.91 -0.19
C LEU A 101 10.63 -9.07 -0.16
N VAL A 102 10.75 -8.08 -1.04
CA VAL A 102 11.90 -7.17 -1.06
C VAL A 102 11.94 -6.31 0.21
N GLY A 103 10.81 -5.79 0.68
CA GLY A 103 10.73 -5.02 1.93
C GLY A 103 11.16 -5.85 3.14
N VAL A 104 10.79 -7.13 3.19
CA VAL A 104 11.23 -8.09 4.21
C VAL A 104 12.73 -8.38 4.10
N VAL A 105 13.24 -8.66 2.90
CA VAL A 105 14.66 -9.03 2.67
C VAL A 105 15.60 -7.86 2.90
N THR A 106 15.21 -6.65 2.49
CA THR A 106 16.09 -5.48 2.58
C THR A 106 16.07 -4.85 3.98
N GLY A 107 15.12 -5.21 4.85
CA GLY A 107 15.01 -4.64 6.20
C GLY A 107 14.70 -3.13 6.22
N VAL A 108 14.45 -2.50 5.06
CA VAL A 108 14.23 -1.05 4.91
C VAL A 108 12.77 -0.66 5.13
N GLY A 109 11.93 -1.59 5.58
CA GLY A 109 10.49 -1.37 5.84
C GLY A 109 10.15 -0.28 6.88
N SER A 110 11.15 0.28 7.58
CA SER A 110 10.99 1.31 8.63
C SER A 110 11.61 2.68 8.27
N ALA A 111 12.21 2.84 7.08
CA ALA A 111 12.91 4.10 6.74
C ALA A 111 12.07 5.11 5.92
N ASN A 112 10.90 4.70 5.40
CA ASN A 112 10.17 5.47 4.40
C ASN A 112 8.80 6.00 4.85
N THR A 113 8.36 5.79 6.09
CA THR A 113 7.13 6.43 6.55
C THR A 113 7.41 7.87 6.96
N ALA A 114 6.69 8.83 6.39
CA ALA A 114 6.83 10.26 6.73
C ALA A 114 6.71 10.50 8.25
N ARG A 115 5.90 9.67 8.92
CA ARG A 115 5.69 9.66 10.35
C ARG A 115 6.92 9.21 11.16
N GLU A 116 7.71 8.26 10.65
CA GLU A 116 9.00 7.90 11.28
C GLU A 116 10.05 8.99 11.08
N ARG A 117 10.08 9.68 9.92
CA ARG A 117 10.97 10.87 9.75
C ARG A 117 10.66 11.99 10.74
N GLU A 118 9.39 12.21 11.05
CA GLU A 118 8.95 13.19 12.04
C GLU A 118 9.28 12.72 13.48
N ALA A 119 9.09 11.44 13.78
CA ALA A 119 9.39 10.87 15.10
C ALA A 119 10.90 10.80 15.40
N VAL A 120 11.74 10.51 14.40
CA VAL A 120 13.20 10.52 14.52
C VAL A 120 13.70 11.94 14.75
N ARG A 121 13.20 12.94 14.01
CA ARG A 121 13.56 14.35 14.25
C ARG A 121 13.18 14.83 15.66
N ALA A 122 12.04 14.41 16.19
CA ALA A 122 11.57 14.87 17.51
C ALA A 122 12.27 14.17 18.70
N SER A 123 12.94 13.03 18.50
CA SER A 123 13.45 12.18 19.58
C SER A 123 14.97 12.17 19.74
N GLU A 124 15.72 12.67 18.76
CA GLU A 124 17.17 12.44 18.70
C GLU A 124 18.00 13.45 19.50
N ILE A 125 17.50 14.68 19.72
CA ILE A 125 18.27 15.72 20.40
C ILE A 125 17.66 16.02 21.77
N ARG A 126 18.31 15.51 22.81
CA ARG A 126 18.03 15.86 24.21
C ARG A 126 19.15 16.73 24.77
N VAL A 127 18.78 17.89 25.29
CA VAL A 127 19.69 18.85 25.92
C VAL A 127 19.75 18.54 27.41
N ARG A 128 20.96 18.49 27.97
CA ARG A 128 21.14 18.30 29.41
C ARG A 128 21.06 19.65 30.10
N CYS A 129 20.15 19.79 31.08
CA CYS A 129 20.05 21.00 31.89
C CYS A 129 21.35 21.24 32.66
N HIS A 130 21.90 22.45 32.56
CA HIS A 130 23.14 22.82 33.25
C HIS A 130 23.04 22.84 34.77
N ASN A 131 21.85 23.04 35.34
CA ASN A 131 21.68 23.18 36.79
C ASN A 131 21.40 21.86 37.51
N CYS A 132 20.46 21.04 37.01
CA CYS A 132 20.09 19.77 37.65
C CYS A 132 20.62 18.53 36.92
N GLY A 133 21.26 18.70 35.76
CA GLY A 133 21.82 17.60 34.98
C GLY A 133 20.78 16.68 34.32
N ARG A 134 19.49 16.97 34.42
CA ARG A 134 18.42 16.18 33.77
C ARG A 134 18.37 16.43 32.27
N LEU A 135 18.03 15.39 31.51
CA LEU A 135 17.80 15.50 30.07
C LEU A 135 16.41 16.08 29.82
N ASN A 136 16.33 17.07 28.94
CA ASN A 136 15.11 17.71 28.50
C ASN A 136 15.04 17.64 26.96
N PRO A 137 13.85 17.64 26.35
CA PRO A 137 13.75 17.72 24.90
C PRO A 137 14.21 19.11 24.40
N GLU A 138 14.69 19.21 23.16
CA GLU A 138 15.24 20.46 22.62
C GLU A 138 14.22 21.61 22.48
N PHE A 139 12.93 21.30 22.38
CA PHE A 139 11.89 22.31 22.16
C PHE A 139 11.53 23.12 23.41
N VAL A 140 12.01 22.71 24.59
CA VAL A 140 11.73 23.41 25.84
C VAL A 140 12.89 24.32 26.24
N ARG A 141 12.56 25.60 26.47
CA ARG A 141 13.51 26.62 26.94
C ARG A 141 13.84 26.52 28.43
N PHE A 142 13.00 25.81 29.19
CA PHE A 142 13.13 25.64 30.63
C PHE A 142 13.10 24.15 31.01
N CYS A 143 13.89 23.78 32.01
CA CYS A 143 13.93 22.45 32.58
C CYS A 143 12.54 22.09 33.13
N MET A 144 11.98 20.96 32.70
CA MET A 144 10.67 20.52 33.20
C MET A 144 10.69 20.18 34.70
N GLU A 145 11.86 19.96 35.29
CA GLU A 145 12.00 19.54 36.70
C GLU A 145 12.40 20.71 37.61
N CYS A 146 13.47 21.45 37.28
CA CYS A 146 13.96 22.56 38.12
C CYS A 146 13.47 23.95 37.67
N ARG A 147 12.70 24.04 36.56
CA ARG A 147 12.15 25.29 35.98
C ARG A 147 13.19 26.36 35.62
N GLN A 148 14.48 26.02 35.65
CA GLN A 148 15.57 26.89 35.22
C GLN A 148 15.85 26.72 33.72
N PRO A 149 16.52 27.68 33.05
CA PRO A 149 16.91 27.51 31.65
C PRO A 149 17.72 26.22 31.46
N VAL A 150 17.41 25.49 30.37
CA VAL A 150 18.07 24.21 30.02
C VAL A 150 19.47 24.49 29.51
#